data_AF-A0A968A2L6-F1
#
_entry.id   AF-A0A968A2L6-F1
#
_cell.length_a   1.000
_cell.length_b   1.000
_cell.length_c   1.000
_cell.angle_alpha   90.00
_cell.angle_beta   90.00
_cell.angle_gamma   90.00
#
_symmetry.space_group_name_H-M   'P 1'
#
loop_
_entity.id
_entity.type
_entity.pdbx_description
1 polymer ?
#
loop_
_entity_poly.entity_id
_entity_poly.type
_entity_poly.pdbx_seq_one_letter_code
_entity_poly.pdbx_strand_id
1 'polypeptide(L)'
;NSFEYRDVKEGTARWTVWATTATYFEDRQETILDQVKTIFFLKNGGQILLTGDTGVLHNDTQNMEISGNVKVSYEERYRLSTDRLLYD
;
A
#
# COMPACT_ATOMS: atom_id res chain seq x y z
N ASN A 1 -9.02 12.64 10.14
CA ASN A 1 -8.45 11.32 10.50
C ASN A 1 -7.89 10.69 9.25
N SER A 2 -6.60 10.39 9.24
CA SER A 2 -5.94 9.57 8.23
C SER A 2 -5.50 8.27 8.88
N PHE A 3 -5.84 7.14 8.29
CA PHE A 3 -5.30 5.84 8.70
C PHE A 3 -3.83 5.74 8.30
N GLU A 4 -3.03 5.07 9.13
CA GLU A 4 -1.65 4.70 8.81
C GLU A 4 -1.34 3.31 9.36
N TYR A 5 -0.76 2.45 8.52
CA TYR A 5 -0.29 1.12 8.93
C TYR A 5 1.07 0.83 8.28
N ARG A 6 1.92 0.11 9.00
CA ARG A 6 3.29 -0.18 8.60
C ARG A 6 3.59 -1.63 8.82
N ASP A 7 4.27 -2.23 7.86
CA ASP A 7 4.92 -3.50 8.07
C ASP A 7 6.43 -3.31 8.28
N VAL A 8 6.95 -3.86 9.36
CA VAL A 8 8.33 -3.67 9.82
C VAL A 8 8.97 -5.03 10.04
N LYS A 9 10.09 -5.28 9.36
CA LYS A 9 10.89 -6.48 9.51
C LYS A 9 12.30 -6.11 9.95
N GLU A 10 12.77 -6.71 11.04
CA GLU A 10 14.12 -6.47 11.59
C GLU A 10 14.41 -4.97 11.84
N GLY A 11 13.39 -4.23 12.29
CA GLY A 11 13.49 -2.79 12.56
C GLY A 11 13.42 -1.89 11.32
N THR A 12 13.29 -2.46 10.11
CA THR A 12 13.15 -1.70 8.86
C THR A 12 11.74 -1.84 8.31
N ALA A 13 11.08 -0.72 8.02
CA ALA A 13 9.77 -0.75 7.36
C ALA A 13 9.92 -1.33 5.94
N ARG A 14 9.16 -2.37 5.60
CA ARG A 14 9.04 -2.84 4.21
C ARG A 14 8.15 -1.89 3.41
N TRP A 15 7.04 -1.48 4.02
CA TRP A 15 6.14 -0.51 3.44
C TRP A 15 5.32 0.21 4.51
N THR A 16 4.81 1.39 4.14
CA THR A 16 3.82 2.14 4.90
C THR A 16 2.65 2.47 3.98
N VAL A 17 1.43 2.29 4.48
CA VAL A 17 0.19 2.67 3.78
C VAL A 17 -0.59 3.70 4.56
N TRP A 18 -1.15 4.66 3.85
CA TRP A 18 -2.09 5.66 4.34
C TRP A 18 -3.39 5.59 3.55
N ALA A 19 -4.50 5.92 4.22
CA ALA A 19 -5.82 5.98 3.61
C ALA A 19 -6.70 7.03 4.29
N THR A 20 -7.71 7.53 3.58
CA THR A 20 -8.69 8.46 4.18
C THR A 20 -9.64 7.75 5.14
N THR A 21 -9.95 6.48 4.84
CA THR A 21 -10.82 5.60 5.63
C THR A 21 -10.18 4.22 5.67
N ALA A 22 -10.45 3.49 6.74
CA ALA A 22 -10.08 2.09 6.87
C ALA A 22 -11.22 1.35 7.56
N THR A 23 -11.77 0.33 6.91
CA THR A 23 -12.85 -0.50 7.44
C THR A 23 -12.32 -1.92 7.63
N TYR A 24 -12.26 -2.37 8.87
CA TYR A 24 -11.81 -3.72 9.22
C TYR A 24 -12.98 -4.71 9.20
N PHE A 25 -12.75 -5.85 8.56
CA PHE A 25 -13.70 -6.98 8.46
C PHE A 25 -13.08 -8.21 9.11
N GLU A 26 -13.51 -8.52 10.34
CA GLU A 26 -12.96 -9.62 11.14
C GLU A 26 -13.19 -11.00 10.51
N ASP A 27 -14.36 -11.20 9.90
CA ASP A 27 -14.77 -12.44 9.23
C ASP A 27 -13.88 -12.81 8.03
N ARG A 28 -13.26 -11.81 7.41
CA ARG A 28 -12.39 -11.95 6.23
C ARG A 28 -10.92 -11.76 6.52
N GLN A 29 -10.58 -11.26 7.72
CA GLN A 29 -9.23 -10.79 8.04
C GLN A 29 -8.73 -9.72 7.04
N GLU A 30 -9.62 -8.86 6.56
CA GLU A 30 -9.32 -7.82 5.57
C GLU A 30 -9.53 -6.42 6.14
N THR A 31 -8.71 -5.47 5.69
CA THR A 31 -8.95 -4.03 5.89
C THR A 31 -9.15 -3.37 4.53
N ILE A 32 -10.32 -2.77 4.32
CA ILE A 32 -10.64 -2.02 3.10
C ILE A 32 -10.27 -0.55 3.29
N LEU A 33 -9.54 -0.01 2.32
CA LEU A 33 -8.93 1.31 2.37
C LEU A 33 -9.43 2.18 1.21
N ASP A 34 -9.81 3.43 1.46
CA ASP A 34 -10.12 4.40 0.40
C ASP A 34 -9.00 5.45 0.26
N GLN A 35 -8.75 5.89 -0.97
CA GLN A 35 -7.74 6.89 -1.35
C GLN A 35 -6.36 6.53 -0.81
N VAL A 36 -5.86 5.41 -1.32
CA VAL A 36 -4.64 4.76 -0.83
C VAL A 36 -3.40 5.50 -1.31
N LYS A 37 -2.46 5.68 -0.39
CA LYS A 37 -1.08 6.05 -0.67
C LYS A 37 -0.15 5.07 0.02
N THR A 38 0.83 4.54 -0.69
CA THR A 38 1.80 3.57 -0.16
C THR A 38 3.21 3.99 -0.51
N ILE A 39 4.15 3.74 0.40
CA ILE A 39 5.60 3.80 0.14
C ILE A 39 6.18 2.42 0.40
N PHE A 40 6.88 1.86 -0.57
CA PHE A 40 7.73 0.68 -0.40
C PHE A 40 9.18 1.11 -0.27
N PHE A 41 9.87 0.56 0.75
CA PHE A 41 11.27 0.84 1.01
C PHE A 41 12.14 -0.29 0.46
N LEU A 42 13.00 0.03 -0.49
CA LEU A 42 13.91 -0.92 -1.12
C LEU A 42 15.18 -1.07 -0.28
N LYS A 43 15.83 -2.23 -0.37
CA LYS A 43 17.08 -2.51 0.35
C LYS A 43 18.23 -1.58 -0.02
N ASN A 44 18.20 -0.98 -1.21
CA ASN A 44 19.19 0.00 -1.66
C ASN A 44 18.90 1.43 -1.14
N GLY A 45 17.89 1.61 -0.28
CA GLY A 45 17.45 2.91 0.24
C GLY A 45 16.46 3.65 -0.68
N GLY A 46 16.18 3.11 -1.87
CA GLY A 46 15.20 3.67 -2.79
C GLY A 46 13.76 3.54 -2.28
N GLN A 47 12.87 4.39 -2.78
CA GLN A 47 11.46 4.40 -2.41
C GLN A 47 10.58 4.32 -3.66
N ILE A 48 9.60 3.42 -3.63
CA ILE A 48 8.52 3.37 -4.63
C ILE A 48 7.29 3.99 -3.99
N LEU A 49 6.78 5.06 -4.61
CA LEU A 49 5.53 5.70 -4.21
C LEU A 49 4.40 5.12 -5.06
N LEU A 50 3.28 4.80 -4.42
CA LEU A 50 2.11 4.28 -5.10
C LEU A 50 0.86 4.99 -4.58
N THR A 51 -0.07 5.32 -5.48
CA THR A 51 -1.41 5.82 -5.14
C THR A 51 -2.49 5.04 -5.89
N GLY A 52 -3.67 4.88 -5.30
CA GLY A 52 -4.85 4.29 -5.96
C GLY A 52 -6.15 4.66 -5.26
N ASP A 53 -7.28 4.33 -5.88
CA ASP A 53 -8.59 4.72 -5.39
C ASP A 53 -9.04 3.87 -4.20
N THR A 54 -8.78 2.56 -4.24
CA THR A 54 -9.11 1.61 -3.17
C THR A 54 -7.96 0.65 -2.91
N GLY A 55 -7.95 0.04 -1.72
CA GLY A 55 -7.04 -1.04 -1.41
C GLY A 55 -7.61 -2.05 -0.42
N VAL A 56 -7.02 -3.23 -0.46
CA VAL A 56 -7.29 -4.32 0.48
C VAL A 56 -5.97 -4.70 1.13
N LEU A 57 -5.92 -4.64 2.46
CA LEU A 57 -4.84 -5.21 3.25
C LEU A 57 -5.33 -6.53 3.84
N HIS A 58 -4.65 -7.61 3.45
CA HIS A 58 -4.85 -8.94 4.02
C HIS A 58 -4.09 -9.01 5.35
N ASN A 59 -4.80 -8.99 6.48
CA ASN A 59 -4.19 -8.74 7.80
C ASN A 59 -3.39 -9.95 8.32
N ASP A 60 -3.60 -11.14 7.76
CA ASP A 60 -2.92 -12.39 8.09
C ASP A 60 -1.56 -12.55 7.39
N THR A 61 -1.48 -12.11 6.13
CA THR A 61 -0.32 -12.23 5.24
C THR A 61 0.45 -10.94 5.08
N GLN A 62 -0.21 -9.81 5.35
CA GLN A 62 0.26 -8.46 5.05
C GLN A 62 0.41 -8.19 3.54
N ASN A 63 -0.26 -9.00 2.71
CA ASN A 63 -0.37 -8.76 1.28
C ASN A 63 -1.30 -7.57 1.02
N MET A 64 -1.05 -6.87 -0.08
CA MET A 64 -1.79 -5.65 -0.41
C MET A 64 -2.24 -5.65 -1.85
N GLU A 65 -3.50 -5.30 -2.03
CA GLU A 65 -4.09 -5.02 -3.33
C GLU A 65 -4.44 -3.54 -3.41
N ILE A 66 -4.12 -2.91 -4.54
CA ILE A 66 -4.49 -1.53 -4.81
C ILE A 66 -5.12 -1.47 -6.20
N SER A 67 -6.29 -0.85 -6.28
CA SER A 67 -7.11 -0.80 -7.49
C SER A 67 -7.63 0.61 -7.77
N GLY A 68 -7.90 0.88 -9.04
CA GLY A 68 -8.42 2.16 -9.53
C GLY A 68 -7.34 3.23 -9.63
N ASN A 69 -7.16 3.79 -10.83
CA ASN A 69 -6.23 4.87 -11.14
C ASN A 69 -4.83 4.68 -10.52
N VAL A 70 -4.32 3.45 -10.52
CA VAL A 70 -3.07 3.13 -9.82
C VAL A 70 -1.92 3.81 -10.53
N LYS A 71 -1.16 4.61 -9.77
CA LYS A 71 0.04 5.30 -10.24
C LYS A 71 1.21 4.89 -9.37
N VAL A 72 2.29 4.48 -10.02
CA VAL A 72 3.53 4.09 -9.37
C VAL A 72 4.64 5.02 -9.85
N SER A 73 5.46 5.52 -8.93
CA SER A 73 6.65 6.30 -9.27
C SER A 73 7.87 5.86 -8.49
N TYR A 74 9.01 5.80 -9.18
CA TYR A 74 10.32 5.54 -8.59
C TYR A 74 11.27 6.68 -8.96
N GLU A 75 11.83 7.35 -7.94
CA GLU A 75 12.80 8.46 -8.07
C GLU A 75 12.39 9.56 -9.07
N GLU A 76 11.08 9.82 -9.22
CA GLU A 76 10.49 10.79 -10.18
C GLU A 76 10.79 10.54 -11.67
N ARG A 77 11.66 9.58 -12.00
CA ARG A 77 12.11 9.25 -13.35
C ARG A 77 11.22 8.22 -14.02
N TYR A 78 10.78 7.23 -13.26
CA TYR A 78 9.96 6.13 -13.78
C TYR A 78 8.53 6.27 -13.29
N ARG A 79 7.60 6.11 -14.22
CA ARG A 79 6.15 6.15 -13.96
C ARG A 79 5.49 4.95 -14.61
N LEU A 80 4.65 4.27 -13.85
CA LEU A 80 3.78 3.20 -14.33
C LEU A 80 2.34 3.51 -13.93
N SER A 81 1.41 3.19 -14.81
CA SER A 81 -0.02 3.28 -14.54
C SER A 81 -0.70 1.97 -14.90
N THR A 82 -1.61 1.53 -14.05
CA THR A 82 -2.37 0.28 -14.18
C THR A 82 -3.72 0.43 -13.48
N ASP A 83 -4.65 -0.46 -13.78
CA ASP A 83 -5.94 -0.48 -13.08
C ASP A 83 -5.85 -1.21 -11.74
N ARG A 84 -4.92 -2.17 -11.60
CA ARG A 84 -4.72 -2.96 -10.39
C ARG A 84 -3.26 -3.37 -10.21
N LEU A 85 -2.82 -3.41 -8.96
CA LEU A 85 -1.53 -3.91 -8.51
C LEU A 85 -1.74 -4.83 -7.30
N LEU A 86 -1.00 -5.94 -7.28
CA LEU A 86 -0.92 -6.89 -6.17
C LEU A 86 0.52 -6.91 -5.63
N TYR A 87 0.65 -6.92 -4.31
CA TYR A 87 1.91 -7.10 -3.59
C TYR A 87 1.77 -8.29 -2.63
N ASP A 88 2.68 -9.25 -2.77
CA ASP A 88 2.75 -10.49 -2.00
C ASP A 88 4.15 -10.67 -1.36
#